data_AF-A0A2H0Q2H9-F1
#
_entry.id   AF-A0A2H0Q2H9-F1
#
_cell.length_a   1.000
_cell.length_b   1.000
_cell.length_c   1.000
_cell.angle_alpha   90.00
_cell.angle_beta   90.00
_cell.angle_gamma   90.00
#
_symmetry.space_group_name_H-M   'P 1'
#
loop_
_entity.id
_entity.type
_entity.pdbx_description
1 polymer ?
#
loop_
_entity_poly.entity_id
_entity_poly.type
_entity_poly.pdbx_seq_one_letter_code
_entity_poly.pdbx_strand_id
1 'polypeptide(L)'
;MLDQITAQVRGIVWLTSKPLADLPNHFQDLDYLFDGIISKKISHSESTDQHFEKNLFSGKSFEKDLLLIQLWGTDSTKLNKELIEALALVPAKDDGSKIIVLGEEASKFPEKNFKAKFKMKYQILT
;
A
#
# COMPACT_ATOMS: atom_id res chain seq x y z
N MET A 1 10.24 -5.16 -8.61
CA MET A 1 9.55 -4.40 -7.53
C MET A 1 10.13 -4.80 -6.17
N LEU A 2 10.22 -6.11 -5.90
CA LEU A 2 10.76 -6.71 -4.67
C LEU A 2 12.13 -6.18 -4.24
N ASP A 3 12.99 -5.86 -5.20
CA ASP A 3 14.31 -5.27 -5.07
C ASP A 3 14.34 -3.91 -4.34
N GLN A 4 13.18 -3.25 -4.19
CA GLN A 4 13.05 -2.02 -3.40
C GLN A 4 12.64 -2.28 -1.94
N ILE A 5 12.19 -3.50 -1.63
CA ILE A 5 11.69 -3.89 -0.33
C ILE A 5 12.87 -4.37 0.51
N THR A 6 13.35 -3.45 1.35
CA THR A 6 14.49 -3.64 2.24
C THR A 6 14.02 -3.85 3.67
N ALA A 7 14.90 -4.32 4.57
CA ALA A 7 14.60 -4.48 5.99
C ALA A 7 14.13 -3.19 6.71
N GLN A 8 14.28 -2.03 6.08
CA GLN A 8 13.79 -0.73 6.58
C GLN A 8 12.33 -0.46 6.20
N VAL A 9 11.77 -1.16 5.22
CA VAL A 9 10.39 -0.96 4.77
C VAL A 9 9.44 -1.53 5.82
N ARG A 10 8.51 -0.68 6.27
CA ARG A 10 7.47 -1.02 7.28
C ARG A 10 6.06 -0.89 6.76
N GLY A 11 5.90 -0.14 5.67
CA GLY A 11 4.61 0.09 5.05
C GLY A 11 4.75 0.12 3.53
N ILE A 12 3.77 -0.48 2.87
CA ILE A 12 3.55 -0.37 1.43
C ILE A 12 2.14 0.20 1.28
N VAL A 13 2.02 1.35 0.63
CA VAL A 13 0.73 1.90 0.23
C VAL A 13 0.61 1.69 -1.27
N TRP A 14 -0.45 1.03 -1.71
CA TRP A 14 -0.70 0.73 -3.10
C TRP A 14 -1.95 1.46 -3.58
N LEU A 15 -1.73 2.47 -4.43
CA LEU A 15 -2.76 3.27 -5.07
C LEU A 15 -3.06 2.67 -6.44
N THR A 16 -4.29 2.18 -6.64
CA THR A 16 -4.70 1.55 -7.89
C THR A 16 -5.98 2.16 -8.41
N SER A 17 -6.21 2.06 -9.72
CA SER A 17 -7.49 2.41 -10.32
C SER A 17 -8.52 1.28 -10.22
N LYS A 18 -8.07 0.06 -9.90
CA LYS A 18 -8.85 -1.18 -9.88
C LYS A 18 -8.57 -2.05 -8.65
N PRO A 19 -9.41 -3.05 -8.36
CA PRO A 19 -9.14 -4.06 -7.32
C PRO A 19 -7.86 -4.86 -7.56
N LEU A 20 -7.28 -5.41 -6.48
CA LEU A 20 -6.04 -6.23 -6.51
C LEU A 20 -6.10 -7.41 -7.47
N ALA A 21 -7.27 -8.06 -7.56
CA ALA A 21 -7.47 -9.25 -8.40
C ALA A 21 -7.22 -8.98 -9.89
N ASP A 22 -7.34 -7.72 -10.32
CA ASP A 22 -7.20 -7.31 -11.73
C ASP A 22 -5.76 -6.90 -12.10
N LEU A 23 -4.80 -6.97 -11.16
CA LEU A 23 -3.41 -6.49 -11.33
C LEU A 23 -2.36 -7.60 -11.11
N PRO A 24 -2.32 -8.65 -11.95
CA PRO A 24 -1.75 -9.96 -11.61
C PRO A 24 -0.25 -9.96 -11.29
N ASN A 25 0.58 -9.21 -12.02
CA ASN A 25 2.04 -9.30 -11.84
C ASN A 25 2.50 -8.63 -10.54
N HIS A 26 2.06 -7.40 -10.30
CA HIS A 26 2.39 -6.65 -9.08
C HIS A 26 1.71 -7.25 -7.85
N PHE A 27 0.56 -7.89 -8.05
CA PHE A 27 -0.16 -8.64 -7.03
C PHE A 27 0.63 -9.84 -6.54
N GLN A 28 1.17 -10.66 -7.44
CA GLN A 28 1.93 -11.88 -7.08
C GLN A 28 3.19 -11.57 -6.29
N ASP A 29 3.94 -10.53 -6.68
CA ASP A 29 5.14 -10.08 -5.95
C ASP A 29 4.79 -9.73 -4.49
N LEU A 30 3.72 -8.96 -4.29
CA LEU A 30 3.29 -8.57 -2.95
C LEU A 30 2.66 -9.76 -2.20
N ASP A 31 1.91 -10.62 -2.86
CA ASP A 31 1.31 -11.79 -2.20
C ASP A 31 2.39 -12.76 -1.70
N TYR A 32 3.48 -12.91 -2.46
CA TYR A 32 4.67 -13.66 -2.04
C TYR A 32 5.28 -13.08 -0.75
N LEU A 33 5.39 -11.75 -0.64
CA LEU A 33 5.93 -11.10 0.56
C LEU A 33 5.04 -11.24 1.80
N PHE A 34 3.78 -11.57 1.60
CA PHE A 34 2.78 -11.73 2.66
C PHE A 34 2.34 -13.19 2.77
N ASP A 35 3.15 -14.16 2.34
CA ASP A 35 2.89 -15.61 2.47
C ASP A 35 1.50 -16.05 1.97
N GLY A 36 1.00 -15.42 0.88
CA GLY A 36 -0.32 -15.73 0.31
C GLY A 36 -1.52 -15.16 1.08
N ILE A 37 -1.28 -14.31 2.08
CA ILE A 37 -2.36 -13.73 2.91
C ILE A 37 -3.25 -12.79 2.10
N ILE A 38 -2.68 -12.07 1.11
CA ILE A 38 -3.43 -11.09 0.32
C ILE A 38 -4.50 -11.81 -0.50
N SER A 39 -4.08 -12.84 -1.24
CA SER A 39 -4.97 -13.72 -2.01
C SER A 39 -6.10 -14.28 -1.15
N LYS A 40 -5.78 -14.83 0.03
CA LYS A 40 -6.78 -15.41 0.93
C LYS A 40 -7.82 -14.41 1.40
N LYS A 41 -7.42 -13.18 1.76
CA LYS A 41 -8.35 -12.16 2.26
C LYS A 41 -9.26 -11.60 1.15
N ILE A 42 -8.74 -11.41 -0.06
CA ILE A 42 -9.54 -10.92 -1.21
C ILE A 42 -10.66 -11.90 -1.52
N SER A 43 -10.41 -13.21 -1.48
CA SER A 43 -11.45 -14.23 -1.70
C SER A 43 -12.62 -14.16 -0.71
N HIS A 44 -12.45 -13.47 0.42
CA HIS A 44 -13.46 -13.32 1.47
C HIS A 44 -14.06 -11.91 1.54
N SER A 45 -13.59 -10.95 0.71
CA SER A 45 -13.99 -9.55 0.78
C SER A 45 -15.03 -9.22 -0.29
N GLU A 46 -16.32 -9.34 0.06
CA GLU A 46 -17.41 -8.71 -0.70
C GLU A 46 -17.67 -7.32 -0.11
N SER A 47 -17.03 -6.28 -0.66
CA SER A 47 -17.22 -4.89 -0.24
C SER A 47 -18.36 -4.22 -1.02
N THR A 48 -19.17 -3.44 -0.30
CA THR A 48 -20.46 -2.86 -0.76
C THR A 48 -20.41 -1.38 -1.15
N ASP A 49 -19.23 -0.73 -1.16
CA ASP A 49 -19.10 0.71 -1.45
C ASP A 49 -18.56 0.93 -2.89
N GLN A 50 -19.43 1.36 -3.81
CA GLN A 50 -19.13 1.42 -5.26
C GLN A 50 -18.11 2.51 -5.66
N HIS A 51 -17.74 3.41 -4.74
CA HIS A 51 -16.97 4.61 -5.08
C HIS A 51 -15.57 4.69 -4.48
N PHE A 52 -15.29 3.89 -3.45
CA PHE A 52 -13.99 3.84 -2.81
C PHE A 52 -13.88 2.62 -1.90
N GLU A 53 -12.75 1.93 -1.99
CA GLU A 53 -12.50 0.75 -1.19
C GLU A 53 -11.05 0.76 -0.65
N LYS A 54 -10.87 0.08 0.48
CA LYS A 54 -9.59 -0.01 1.19
C LYS A 54 -9.37 -1.44 1.68
N ASN A 55 -8.21 -1.99 1.33
CA ASN A 55 -7.75 -3.25 1.89
C ASN A 55 -6.55 -3.01 2.81
N LEU A 56 -6.55 -3.67 3.96
CA LEU A 56 -5.44 -3.67 4.92
C LEU A 56 -4.95 -5.10 5.14
N PHE A 57 -3.67 -5.29 4.85
CA PHE A 57 -2.95 -6.53 5.08
C PHE A 57 -1.77 -6.26 6.01
N SER A 58 -1.51 -7.21 6.90
CA SER A 58 -0.38 -7.20 7.80
C SER A 58 0.36 -8.53 7.67
N GLY A 59 1.68 -8.46 7.73
CA GLY A 59 2.57 -9.60 7.63
C GLY A 59 3.89 -9.30 8.33
N LYS A 60 4.89 -10.15 8.09
CA LYS A 60 6.25 -9.94 8.59
C LYS A 60 7.21 -9.92 7.41
N SER A 61 8.17 -9.01 7.46
CA SER A 61 9.28 -8.93 6.51
C SER A 61 10.56 -8.63 7.28
N PHE A 62 11.59 -9.44 7.07
CA PHE A 62 12.85 -9.38 7.84
C PHE A 62 12.61 -9.36 9.36
N GLU A 63 11.76 -10.27 9.85
CA GLU A 63 11.37 -10.42 11.27
C GLU A 63 10.65 -9.22 11.90
N LYS A 64 10.27 -8.23 11.09
CA LYS A 64 9.60 -7.02 11.55
C LYS A 64 8.24 -6.88 10.88
N ASP A 65 7.32 -6.21 11.55
CA ASP A 65 5.97 -6.04 11.03
C ASP A 65 5.98 -5.20 9.75
N LEU A 66 5.25 -5.67 8.75
CA LEU A 66 5.04 -5.02 7.46
C LEU A 66 3.54 -4.85 7.23
N LEU A 67 3.13 -3.64 6.88
CA LEU A 67 1.76 -3.33 6.48
C LEU A 67 1.69 -3.11 4.97
N LEU A 68 0.64 -3.63 4.35
CA LEU A 68 0.23 -3.28 3.00
C LEU A 68 -1.17 -2.69 3.05
N ILE A 69 -1.32 -1.51 2.46
CA ILE A 69 -2.59 -0.79 2.40
C ILE A 69 -2.89 -0.51 0.95
N GLN A 70 -3.93 -1.12 0.42
CA GLN A 70 -4.42 -0.81 -0.92
C GLN A 70 -5.56 0.20 -0.82
N LEU A 71 -5.51 1.25 -1.63
CA LEU A 71 -6.59 2.23 -1.79
C LEU A 71 -6.94 2.31 -3.28
N TRP A 72 -8.22 2.16 -3.60
CA TRP A 72 -8.73 2.36 -4.97
C TRP A 72 -10.09 3.05 -4.95
N GLY A 73 -10.37 3.82 -6.00
CA GLY A 73 -11.59 4.62 -6.12
C GLY A 73 -11.36 5.92 -6.88
N THR A 74 -12.44 6.59 -7.22
CA THR A 74 -12.42 7.81 -8.04
C THR A 74 -12.46 9.11 -7.23
N ASP A 75 -12.77 9.04 -5.93
CA ASP A 75 -12.82 10.21 -5.04
C ASP A 75 -11.42 10.57 -4.51
N SER A 76 -10.80 11.59 -5.12
CA SER A 76 -9.47 12.08 -4.73
C SER A 76 -9.41 12.67 -3.31
N THR A 77 -10.52 13.22 -2.80
CA THR A 77 -10.56 13.82 -1.46
C THR A 77 -10.60 12.73 -0.41
N LYS A 78 -11.45 11.71 -0.60
CA LYS A 78 -11.51 10.52 0.26
C LYS A 78 -10.17 9.75 0.23
N LEU A 79 -9.58 9.56 -0.96
CA LEU A 79 -8.26 8.92 -1.10
C LEU A 79 -7.18 9.63 -0.30
N ASN A 80 -7.12 10.97 -0.36
CA ASN A 80 -6.12 11.73 0.41
C ASN A 80 -6.30 11.62 1.91
N LYS A 81 -7.55 11.65 2.40
CA LYS A 81 -7.84 11.47 3.82
C LYS A 81 -7.43 10.07 4.29
N GLU A 82 -7.86 9.05 3.57
CA GLU A 82 -7.57 7.64 3.89
C GLU A 82 -6.08 7.32 3.80
N LEU A 83 -5.37 7.93 2.85
CA LEU A 83 -3.92 7.85 2.75
C LEU A 83 -3.22 8.43 3.99
N ILE A 84 -3.67 9.57 4.52
CA ILE A 84 -3.12 10.15 5.76
C ILE A 84 -3.34 9.18 6.93
N GLU A 85 -4.55 8.65 7.06
CA GLU A 85 -4.90 7.71 8.13
C GLU A 85 -4.10 6.40 8.01
N ALA A 86 -3.96 5.87 6.79
CA ALA A 86 -3.18 4.68 6.46
C ALA A 86 -1.71 4.84 6.86
N LEU A 87 -1.10 5.98 6.53
CA LEU A 87 0.30 6.25 6.88
C LEU A 87 0.49 6.38 8.40
N ALA A 88 -0.51 6.85 9.15
CA ALA A 88 -0.45 6.91 10.60
C ALA A 88 -0.46 5.52 11.27
N LEU A 89 -0.97 4.49 10.58
CA LEU A 89 -0.94 3.11 11.06
C LEU A 89 0.43 2.45 10.93
N VAL A 90 1.29 2.95 10.04
CA VAL A 90 2.64 2.40 9.87
C VAL A 90 3.45 2.77 11.10
N PRO A 91 3.97 1.78 11.86
CA PRO A 91 4.74 2.07 13.07
C PRO A 91 6.02 2.82 12.69
N ALA A 92 6.00 4.13 12.85
CA ALA A 92 7.17 4.99 12.76
C ALA A 92 8.00 4.78 14.03
N LYS A 93 8.91 3.80 13.99
CA LYS A 93 10.02 3.77 14.93
C LYS A 93 11.22 4.46 14.28
N ASP A 94 11.88 5.31 15.06
CA ASP A 94 12.98 6.24 14.73
C ASP A 94 14.26 5.59 14.15
N ASP A 95 14.17 4.36 13.64
CA ASP A 95 15.23 3.50 13.11
C ASP A 95 15.41 3.62 11.58
N GLY A 96 15.05 4.77 10.99
CA GLY A 96 15.14 4.98 9.54
C GLY A 96 14.10 4.20 8.72
N SER A 97 12.95 3.87 9.33
CA SER A 97 11.81 3.19 8.69
C SER A 97 11.35 3.90 7.41
N LYS A 98 11.01 3.09 6.39
CA LYS A 98 10.59 3.54 5.05
C LYS A 98 9.18 3.10 4.74
N ILE A 99 8.48 3.95 3.99
CA ILE A 99 7.20 3.62 3.38
C ILE A 99 7.39 3.66 1.87
N ILE A 100 6.94 2.62 1.18
CA ILE A 100 6.87 2.60 -0.27
C ILE A 100 5.46 2.94 -0.68
N VAL A 101 5.31 3.88 -1.60
CA VAL A 101 4.03 4.19 -2.22
C VAL A 101 4.10 3.70 -3.66
N LEU A 102 3.31 2.68 -3.98
CA LEU A 102 3.13 2.17 -5.32
C LEU A 102 1.90 2.85 -5.91
N GLY A 103 2.00 3.35 -7.13
CA GLY A 103 0.87 3.96 -7.81
C GLY A 103 0.90 3.72 -9.30
N GLU A 104 -0.26 3.75 -9.95
CA GLU A 104 -0.32 3.89 -11.41
C GLU A 104 0.09 5.31 -11.82
N GLU A 105 0.54 5.52 -13.05
CA GLU A 105 0.95 6.85 -13.55
C GLU A 105 -0.17 7.90 -13.43
N ALA A 106 -1.43 7.47 -13.49
CA ALA A 106 -2.62 8.30 -13.29
C ALA A 106 -2.95 8.58 -11.80
N SER A 107 -2.30 7.89 -10.86
CA SER A 107 -2.57 8.04 -9.42
C SER A 107 -1.94 9.34 -8.92
N LYS A 108 -2.78 10.33 -8.61
CA LYS A 108 -2.34 11.64 -8.08
C LYS A 108 -1.89 11.49 -6.61
N PHE A 109 -0.65 11.09 -6.37
CA PHE A 109 -0.06 11.08 -5.03
C PHE A 109 0.42 12.48 -4.61
N PRO A 110 -0.15 13.12 -3.56
CA PRO A 110 0.29 14.45 -3.15
C PRO A 110 1.55 14.37 -2.28
N GLU A 111 2.67 14.04 -2.92
CA GLU A 111 3.99 13.82 -2.29
C GLU A 111 4.41 14.95 -1.34
N LYS A 112 4.04 16.20 -1.64
CA LYS A 112 4.38 17.40 -0.85
C LYS A 112 3.84 17.36 0.58
N ASN A 113 2.71 16.71 0.83
CA ASN A 113 2.05 16.73 2.13
C ASN A 113 2.68 15.74 3.13
N PHE A 114 3.53 14.82 2.67
CA PHE A 114 3.92 13.65 3.45
C PHE A 114 5.44 13.55 3.72
N LYS A 115 6.28 14.33 3.02
CA LYS A 115 7.75 14.32 3.22
C LYS A 115 8.20 14.72 4.63
N ALA A 116 7.34 15.38 5.40
CA ALA A 116 7.67 15.88 6.73
C ALA A 116 7.72 14.80 7.83
N LYS A 117 7.16 13.59 7.61
CA LYS A 117 7.05 12.56 8.66
C LYS A 117 7.65 11.20 8.30
N PHE A 118 7.85 10.89 7.02
CA PHE A 118 8.30 9.57 6.57
C PHE A 118 9.35 9.66 5.46
N LYS A 119 10.30 8.72 5.46
CA LYS A 119 11.11 8.45 4.26
C LYS A 119 10.25 7.66 3.28
N MET A 120 9.76 8.36 2.26
CA MET A 120 8.88 7.77 1.25
C MET A 120 9.60 7.60 -0.09
N LYS A 121 9.20 6.56 -0.81
CA LYS A 121 9.57 6.38 -2.21
C LYS A 121 8.29 6.11 -3.01
N TYR A 122 8.00 6.98 -3.98
CA TYR A 122 6.93 6.74 -4.94
C TYR A 122 7.48 5.93 -6.12
N GLN A 123 6.80 4.85 -6.47
CA GLN A 123 7.13 4.02 -7.62
C GLN A 123 5.89 3.86 -8.51
N ILE A 124 6.07 4.17 -9.79
CA ILE A 124 5.07 3.92 -10.81
C ILE A 124 5.10 2.45 -11.18
N LEU A 125 3.92 1.82 -11.18
CA LEU A 125 3.73 0.47 -11.70
C LEU A 125 3.46 0.57 -13.20
N THR A 126 4.46 0.23 -14.01
CA THR A 126 4.36 0.04 -15.46
C THR A 126 3.92 -1.37 -15.80
#